data_AF-A0A6F8TWE7-F1
#
_entry.id   AF-A0A6F8TWE7-F1
#
_cell.length_a   1.000
_cell.length_b   1.000
_cell.length_c   1.000
_cell.angle_alpha   90.00
_cell.angle_beta   90.00
_cell.angle_gamma   90.00
#
_symmetry.space_group_name_H-M   'P 1'
#
loop_
_entity.id
_entity.type
_entity.pdbx_description
1 polymer ?
#
loop_
_entity_poly.entity_id
_entity_poly.type
_entity_poly.pdbx_seq_one_letter_code
_entity_poly.pdbx_strand_id
1 'polypeptide(L)'
;MMEKKKCPWTPAEEKLLKEIVQDHIERGKSKKEAFIAASSKINRSPGTCSQRYYKKINSYQTNLTLEACIEFLRQAHAHRQLLKERDDLLSRQTEMKKQYHTQRDYYEKMMDLLSILKKAENE
;
A
#
# COMPACT_ATOMS: atom_id res chain seq x y z
N MET A 1 -40.25 31.14 -22.92
CA MET A 1 -39.51 29.91 -22.56
C MET A 1 -39.75 29.63 -21.09
N MET A 2 -40.46 28.55 -20.75
CA MET A 2 -40.67 28.22 -19.32
C MET A 2 -39.37 27.65 -18.76
N GLU A 3 -38.75 28.37 -17.82
CA GLU A 3 -37.67 27.84 -16.99
C GLU A 3 -38.24 26.64 -16.21
N LYS A 4 -37.84 25.43 -16.60
CA LYS A 4 -38.21 24.21 -15.87
C LYS A 4 -37.58 24.32 -14.47
N LYS A 5 -38.42 24.51 -13.46
CA LYS A 5 -38.02 24.46 -12.04
C LYS A 5 -37.17 23.20 -11.82
N LYS A 6 -35.98 23.36 -11.23
CA LYS A 6 -35.08 22.26 -10.91
C LYS A 6 -35.80 21.29 -9.97
N CYS A 7 -36.16 20.10 -10.47
CA CYS A 7 -36.71 19.06 -9.61
C CYS A 7 -35.69 18.72 -8.51
N PRO A 8 -36.11 18.71 -7.23
CA PRO A 8 -35.26 18.27 -6.13
C PRO A 8 -34.84 16.82 -6.37
N TRP A 9 -33.64 16.46 -5.89
CA TRP A 9 -33.17 15.07 -5.96
C TRP A 9 -34.00 14.21 -5.02
N THR A 10 -34.51 13.10 -5.52
CA THR A 10 -35.20 12.10 -4.71
C THR A 10 -34.21 11.08 -4.15
N PRO A 11 -34.50 10.45 -3.00
CA PRO A 11 -33.66 9.39 -2.45
C PRO A 11 -33.46 8.21 -3.42
N ALA A 12 -34.47 7.93 -4.26
CA ALA A 12 -34.39 6.89 -5.29
C ALA A 12 -33.38 7.25 -6.40
N GLU A 13 -33.39 8.50 -6.87
CA GLU A 13 -32.39 8.98 -7.85
C GLU A 13 -30.98 8.94 -7.26
N GLU A 14 -30.81 9.30 -5.98
CA GLU A 14 -29.51 9.26 -5.31
C GLU A 14 -28.99 7.84 -5.12
N LYS A 15 -29.86 6.92 -4.70
CA LYS A 15 -29.53 5.49 -4.58
C LYS A 15 -29.09 4.93 -5.93
N LEU A 16 -29.86 5.20 -6.98
CA LEU A 16 -29.55 4.73 -8.33
C LEU A 16 -28.24 5.33 -8.85
N LEU A 17 -27.97 6.61 -8.60
CA LEU A 17 -26.69 7.24 -8.95
C LEU A 17 -25.52 6.56 -8.24
N LYS A 18 -25.67 6.25 -6.94
CA LYS A 18 -24.64 5.56 -6.15
C LYS A 18 -24.35 4.16 -6.71
N GLU A 19 -25.39 3.38 -6.97
CA GLU A 19 -25.27 2.00 -7.48
C GLU A 19 -24.57 1.96 -8.84
N ILE A 20 -24.96 2.83 -9.77
CA ILE A 20 -24.36 2.86 -11.12
C ILE A 20 -22.88 3.24 -11.04
N VAL A 21 -22.54 4.22 -10.21
CA VAL A 21 -21.14 4.67 -10.07
C VAL A 21 -20.30 3.59 -9.41
N GLN A 22 -20.82 2.91 -8.40
CA GLN A 22 -20.13 1.82 -7.72
C GLN A 22 -19.89 0.63 -8.67
N ASP A 23 -20.90 0.19 -9.41
CA ASP A 23 -20.79 -0.90 -10.40
C ASP A 23 -19.75 -0.58 -11.49
N HIS A 24 -19.65 0.68 -11.93
CA HIS A 24 -18.63 1.08 -12.89
C HIS A 24 -17.22 1.08 -12.29
N ILE A 25 -17.06 1.51 -11.03
CA ILE A 25 -15.77 1.46 -10.32
C ILE A 25 -15.31 0.01 -10.14
N GLU A 26 -16.22 -0.88 -9.73
CA GLU A 26 -15.94 -2.31 -9.55
C GLU A 26 -15.54 -3.00 -10.86
N ARG A 27 -16.10 -2.55 -11.99
CA ARG A 27 -15.74 -3.01 -13.34
C ARG A 27 -14.50 -2.34 -13.93
N GLY A 28 -13.82 -1.47 -13.17
CA GLY A 28 -12.62 -0.75 -13.63
C GLY A 28 -12.89 0.34 -14.68
N LYS A 29 -14.15 0.79 -14.84
CA LYS A 29 -14.52 1.84 -15.79
C LYS A 29 -14.29 3.23 -15.21
N SER A 30 -14.18 4.22 -16.10
CA SER A 30 -14.02 5.60 -15.69
C SER A 30 -15.28 6.15 -15.01
N LYS A 31 -15.11 7.01 -14.00
CA LYS A 31 -16.24 7.73 -13.37
C LYS A 31 -17.02 8.58 -14.37
N LYS A 32 -16.37 9.05 -15.45
CA LYS A 32 -16.99 9.81 -16.54
C LYS A 32 -18.03 8.96 -17.27
N GLU A 33 -17.69 7.72 -17.63
CA GLU A 33 -18.64 6.76 -18.22
C GLU A 33 -19.80 6.46 -17.27
N ALA A 34 -19.49 6.29 -15.98
CA ALA A 34 -20.51 6.06 -14.96
C ALA A 34 -21.55 7.19 -14.88
N PHE A 35 -21.11 8.45 -14.94
CA PHE A 35 -22.02 9.60 -14.93
C PHE A 35 -22.83 9.73 -16.22
N ILE A 36 -22.28 9.33 -17.37
CA ILE A 36 -23.04 9.25 -18.62
C ILE A 36 -24.11 8.16 -18.50
N ALA A 37 -23.76 6.97 -18.02
CA ALA A 37 -24.72 5.89 -17.81
C ALA A 37 -25.82 6.26 -16.81
N ALA A 38 -25.46 6.94 -15.70
CA ALA A 38 -26.41 7.43 -14.71
C ALA A 38 -27.31 8.52 -15.26
N SER A 39 -26.76 9.43 -16.08
CA SER A 39 -27.53 10.53 -16.70
C SER A 39 -28.70 10.02 -17.54
N SER A 40 -28.48 8.94 -18.29
CA SER A 40 -29.49 8.31 -19.15
C SER A 40 -30.61 7.65 -18.33
N LYS A 41 -30.32 7.15 -17.13
CA LYS A 41 -31.33 6.49 -16.28
C LYS A 41 -32.09 7.47 -15.39
N ILE A 42 -31.44 8.54 -14.93
CA ILE A 42 -31.98 9.50 -13.96
C ILE A 42 -32.61 10.72 -14.66
N ASN A 43 -32.50 10.81 -15.98
CA ASN A 43 -32.98 11.95 -16.78
C ASN A 43 -32.42 13.31 -16.30
N ARG A 44 -31.14 13.32 -15.90
CA ARG A 44 -30.39 14.52 -15.48
C ARG A 44 -29.07 14.58 -16.23
N SER A 45 -28.51 15.77 -16.42
CA SER A 45 -27.24 15.89 -17.13
C SER A 45 -26.08 15.15 -16.43
N PRO A 46 -25.08 14.65 -17.16
CA PRO A 46 -23.89 14.03 -16.56
C PRO A 46 -23.18 14.96 -15.55
N GLY A 47 -23.12 16.26 -15.85
CA GLY A 47 -22.54 17.26 -14.95
C GLY A 47 -23.31 17.39 -13.63
N THR A 48 -24.65 17.35 -13.68
CA THR A 48 -25.50 17.37 -12.48
C THR A 48 -25.33 16.10 -11.64
N CYS A 49 -25.19 14.94 -12.29
CA CYS A 49 -24.92 13.67 -11.61
C CYS A 49 -23.55 13.69 -10.92
N SER A 50 -22.51 14.12 -11.62
CA SER A 50 -21.16 14.30 -11.06
C SER A 50 -21.16 15.24 -9.85
N GLN A 51 -21.79 16.41 -9.98
CA GLN A 51 -21.86 17.39 -8.90
C GLN A 51 -22.61 16.84 -7.68
N ARG A 52 -23.73 16.13 -7.88
CA ARG A 52 -24.47 15.51 -6.77
C ARG A 52 -23.66 14.40 -6.12
N TYR A 53 -23.01 13.57 -6.93
CA TYR A 53 -22.15 12.49 -6.46
C TYR A 53 -21.07 13.05 -5.54
N TYR A 54 -20.25 14.01 -6.00
CA TYR A 54 -19.17 14.55 -5.17
C TYR A 54 -19.64 15.36 -3.95
N LYS A 55 -20.75 16.08 -4.04
CA LYS A 55 -21.23 16.93 -2.93
C LYS A 55 -21.99 16.18 -1.83
N LYS A 56 -22.71 15.11 -2.17
CA LYS A 56 -23.68 14.48 -1.25
C LYS A 56 -23.55 12.97 -1.11
N ILE A 57 -23.04 12.26 -2.12
CA ILE A 57 -23.02 10.79 -2.13
C ILE A 57 -21.61 10.27 -1.83
N ASN A 58 -20.60 10.88 -2.44
CA ASN A 58 -19.18 10.69 -2.22
C ASN A 58 -18.64 11.72 -1.22
N SER A 59 -19.52 12.33 -0.40
CA SER A 59 -19.05 12.84 0.88
C SER A 59 -18.49 11.61 1.57
N TYR A 60 -17.16 11.50 1.56
CA TYR A 60 -16.46 10.41 2.19
C TYR A 60 -16.99 10.32 3.62
N GLN A 61 -17.88 9.36 3.87
CA GLN A 61 -17.81 8.57 5.08
C GLN A 61 -16.48 7.84 4.96
N THR A 62 -15.40 8.60 5.16
CA THR A 62 -14.22 8.05 5.77
C THR A 62 -14.77 7.56 7.09
N ASN A 63 -15.08 6.27 7.17
CA ASN A 63 -15.20 5.56 8.43
C ASN A 63 -13.79 5.49 9.04
N LEU A 64 -13.11 6.63 9.09
CA LEU A 64 -11.84 6.83 9.72
C LEU A 64 -12.20 7.09 11.17
N THR A 65 -12.35 5.99 11.89
CA THR A 65 -12.58 6.03 13.32
C THR A 65 -11.30 6.47 14.01
N LEU A 66 -11.42 7.06 15.18
CA LEU A 66 -10.26 7.40 16.00
C LEU A 66 -9.44 6.13 16.30
N GLU A 67 -10.13 5.00 16.47
CA GLU A 67 -9.55 3.68 16.66
C GLU A 67 -8.66 3.26 15.47
N ALA A 68 -9.13 3.45 14.23
CA ALA A 68 -8.34 3.13 13.04
C ALA A 68 -7.09 4.03 12.94
N CYS A 69 -7.19 5.31 13.32
CA CYS A 69 -6.03 6.20 13.40
C CYS A 69 -5.04 5.75 14.47
N ILE A 70 -5.52 5.38 15.67
CA ILE A 70 -4.68 4.90 16.76
C ILE A 70 -3.96 3.61 16.37
N GLU A 71 -4.67 2.67 15.74
CA GLU A 71 -4.10 1.40 15.31
C GLU A 71 -3.02 1.61 14.24
N PHE A 72 -3.29 2.45 13.24
CA PHE A 72 -2.30 2.82 12.23
C PHE A 72 -1.04 3.43 12.86
N LEU A 73 -1.20 4.37 13.79
CA LEU A 73 -0.06 5.02 14.46
C LEU A 73 0.76 4.02 15.31
N ARG A 74 0.09 3.06 15.97
CA ARG A 74 0.77 1.98 16.71
C ARG A 74 1.56 1.07 15.77
N GLN A 75 0.97 0.66 14.66
CA GLN A 75 1.64 -0.17 13.65
C GLN A 75 2.85 0.56 13.03
N ALA A 76 2.71 1.86 12.73
CA ALA A 76 3.81 2.68 12.22
C ALA A 76 4.98 2.78 13.21
N HIS A 77 4.69 2.89 14.51
CA HIS A 77 5.73 2.90 15.55
C HIS A 77 6.44 1.54 15.65
N ALA A 78 5.69 0.43 15.65
CA ALA A 78 6.26 -0.92 15.65
C ALA A 78 7.13 -1.16 14.40
N HIS A 79 6.68 -0.69 13.23
CA HIS A 79 7.46 -0.79 11.99
C HIS A 79 8.80 -0.04 12.08
N ARG A 80 8.82 1.14 12.71
CA ARG A 80 10.08 1.89 12.92
C ARG A 80 11.06 1.13 13.81
N GLN A 81 10.58 0.47 14.86
CA GLN A 81 11.44 -0.34 15.73
C GLN A 81 12.04 -1.54 14.98
N LEU A 82 11.23 -2.22 14.17
CA LEU A 82 11.68 -3.33 13.32
C LEU A 82 12.74 -2.90 12.29
N LEU A 83 12.60 -1.70 11.71
CA LEU A 83 13.60 -1.15 10.79
C LEU A 83 14.95 -0.92 11.49
N LYS A 84 14.93 -0.38 12.71
CA LYS A 84 16.15 -0.19 13.50
C LYS A 84 16.80 -1.53 13.85
N GLU A 85 16.01 -2.51 14.28
CA GLU A 85 16.50 -3.86 14.58
C GLU A 85 17.10 -4.55 13.35
N ARG A 86 16.47 -4.38 12.18
CA ARG A 86 17.02 -4.87 10.90
C ARG A 86 18.42 -4.30 10.64
N ASP A 87 18.61 -3.00 10.83
CA ASP A 87 19.88 -2.34 10.56
C ASP A 87 20.98 -2.78 11.55
N ASP A 88 20.62 -2.93 12.83
CA ASP A 88 21.53 -3.48 13.85
C ASP A 88 21.93 -4.93 13.51
N LEU A 89 20.98 -5.77 13.09
CA LEU A 89 21.23 -7.16 12.70
C LEU A 89 22.12 -7.26 11.45
N LEU A 90 21.89 -6.42 10.44
CA LEU A 90 22.75 -6.37 9.24
C LEU A 90 24.18 -5.96 9.57
N SER A 91 24.33 -5.01 10.49
CA SER A 91 25.64 -4.57 10.97
C SER A 91 26.38 -5.72 11.67
N ARG A 92 25.70 -6.43 12.58
CA ARG A 92 26.26 -7.62 13.26
C ARG A 92 26.60 -8.75 12.30
N GLN A 93 25.74 -9.00 11.32
CA GLN A 93 25.98 -10.03 10.31
C GLN A 93 27.22 -9.71 9.48
N THR A 94 27.41 -8.44 9.11
CA THR A 94 28.58 -7.98 8.37
C THR A 94 29.85 -8.18 9.18
N GLU A 95 29.82 -7.83 10.47
CA GLU A 95 30.96 -8.02 11.37
C GLU A 95 31.31 -9.49 11.57
N MET A 96 30.32 -10.35 11.84
CA MET A 96 30.55 -11.79 11.95
C MET A 96 31.12 -12.40 10.67
N LYS A 97 30.65 -11.96 9.50
CA LYS A 97 31.22 -12.40 8.23
C LYS A 97 32.70 -12.04 8.15
N LYS A 98 33.10 -10.82 8.52
CA LYS A 98 34.52 -10.44 8.52
C LYS A 98 35.34 -11.34 9.44
N GLN A 99 34.88 -11.54 10.68
CA GLN A 99 35.55 -12.40 11.65
C GLN A 99 35.72 -13.84 11.12
N TYR A 100 34.68 -14.39 10.50
CA TYR A 100 34.73 -15.71 9.89
C TYR A 100 35.78 -15.79 8.77
N HIS A 101 35.88 -14.79 7.90
CA HIS A 101 36.89 -14.78 6.83
C HIS A 101 38.30 -14.70 7.43
N THR A 102 38.54 -13.81 8.39
CA THR A 102 39.84 -13.71 9.07
C THR A 102 40.24 -15.02 9.73
N GLN A 103 39.30 -15.69 10.41
CA GLN A 103 39.59 -16.95 11.08
C GLN A 103 39.83 -18.08 10.08
N ARG A 104 39.07 -18.10 8.98
CA ARG A 104 39.30 -19.04 7.87
C ARG A 104 40.69 -18.87 7.26
N ASP A 105 41.11 -17.63 6.98
CA ASP A 105 42.43 -17.34 6.41
C ASP A 105 43.56 -17.81 7.35
N TYR A 106 43.35 -17.67 8.67
CA TYR A 106 44.28 -18.18 9.67
C TYR A 106 44.38 -19.71 9.62
N TYR A 107 43.24 -20.40 9.56
CA TYR A 107 43.22 -21.86 9.45
C TYR A 107 43.86 -22.36 8.15
N GLU A 108 43.62 -21.70 7.02
CA GLU A 108 44.27 -22.05 5.74
C GLU A 108 45.80 -21.96 5.85
N LYS A 109 46.34 -20.88 6.41
CA LYS A 109 47.80 -20.74 6.64
C LYS A 109 48.36 -21.79 7.58
N MET A 110 47.62 -22.13 8.65
CA MET A 110 48.04 -23.16 9.60
C MET A 110 48.08 -24.54 8.95
N MET A 111 47.12 -24.85 8.07
CA MET A 111 47.09 -26.10 7.31
C MET A 111 48.25 -26.20 6.32
N ASP A 112 48.61 -25.10 5.65
CA ASP A 112 49.77 -25.05 4.77
C ASP A 112 51.08 -25.32 5.53
N LEU A 113 51.25 -24.70 6.71
CA LEU A 113 52.41 -24.95 7.57
C LEU A 113 52.49 -26.41 8.04
N LEU A 114 51.36 -27.00 8.46
CA LEU A 114 51.31 -28.41 8.84
C LEU A 114 51.67 -29.34 7.68
N SER A 115 51.27 -28.99 6.45
CA SER A 115 51.63 -29.73 5.24
C SER A 115 53.14 -29.69 4.98
N ILE A 116 53.77 -28.53 5.15
CA ILE A 116 55.22 -28.38 5.01
C ILE A 116 55.96 -29.19 6.07
N LEU A 117 55.56 -29.09 7.34
CA LEU A 117 56.19 -29.84 8.44
C LEU A 117 56.09 -31.34 8.23
N LYS A 118 54.93 -31.85 7.80
CA LYS A 118 54.76 -33.27 7.48
C LYS A 118 55.67 -33.74 6.34
N LYS A 119 55.93 -32.90 5.34
CA LYS A 119 56.87 -33.25 4.25
C LYS A 119 58.30 -33.35 4.78
N ALA A 120 58.71 -32.38 5.60
CA ALA A 120 60.04 -32.35 6.20
C ALA A 120 60.29 -33.48 7.22
N GLU A 121 59.25 -34.01 7.87
CA GLU A 121 59.36 -35.17 8.77
C GLU A 121 59.52 -36.50 8.03
N ASN A 122 59.10 -36.57 6.76
CA ASN A 122 59.14 -37.79 5.94
C ASN A 122 60.34 -37.82 4.96
N GLU A 123 61.23 -36.82 5.00
CA GLU A 123 62.53 -36.77 4.30
C GLU A 123 63.68 -37.16 5.24
#